data_AF-A0A2K1KDY6-F1
#
_entry.id   AF-A0A2K1KDY6-F1
#
_cell.length_a   1.000
_cell.length_b   1.000
_cell.length_c   1.000
_cell.angle_alpha   90.00
_cell.angle_beta   90.00
_cell.angle_gamma   90.00
#
_symmetry.space_group_name_H-M   'P 1'
#
loop_
_entity.id
_entity.type
_entity.pdbx_description
1 polymer ?
#
loop_
_entity_poly.entity_id
_entity_poly.type
_entity_poly.pdbx_seq_one_letter_code
_entity_poly.pdbx_strand_id
1 'polypeptide(L)'
;MAASTAGLVPINRAFLAKFYDKYPFAPLAPEVETLLALLREHVHKAQTVSPGSRDNGALIGQFNNPAPHKLDENLWKNREMIEEMLHLLSKRKWPSSLKGNVSSELEPVAERIKKMEVGLQQLLDKLVAFQKVQSERIFSMVLTYMPQDFRLTYLKQYRERSEKKKQAEVDNLMASGGSIHDKYVLLWSQQMERRRQLAQLGSATGVFRTLVKYLVGCPQVLLEFVCKINDDHGPMEEQRERYGPSLYKLTTFAVALRVFLAVWWSAFDCEDISREEMLEVLEQSVEAYKFDFTRYLDFMQEVFKNSPFFITPEEAGIAASADQDYKEATIAAGKTHEVILPVKYEGALVAWDFRLTSGKDIGFSVELVDSSRATRPMFPYQRYETHQGSFQSPCVGNYRLVWDNTYSNFYRKYLRYKVDEIPPVLEEAVIEGTEVSTSSDSTLT
;
A
#
# COMPACT_ATOMS: atom_id res chain seq x y z
N MET A 1 -1.50 -29.59 1.08
CA MET A 1 -1.72 -29.04 2.44
C MET A 1 -1.33 -27.57 2.43
N ALA A 2 -2.05 -26.69 3.13
CA ALA A 2 -1.68 -25.28 3.25
C ALA A 2 -0.41 -25.13 4.11
N ALA A 3 0.40 -24.10 3.86
CA ALA A 3 1.56 -23.81 4.69
C ALA A 3 1.09 -23.38 6.10
N SER A 4 1.79 -23.85 7.14
CA SER A 4 1.49 -23.45 8.52
C SER A 4 1.91 -22.00 8.75
N THR A 5 1.07 -21.28 9.49
CA THR A 5 1.31 -19.91 9.98
C THR A 5 1.48 -19.86 11.49
N ALA A 6 1.50 -21.03 12.14
CA ALA A 6 1.60 -21.13 13.59
C ALA A 6 2.88 -20.44 14.09
N GLY A 7 2.72 -19.45 14.98
CA GLY A 7 3.83 -18.70 15.56
C GLY A 7 4.42 -17.62 14.65
N LEU A 8 3.77 -17.23 13.56
CA LEU A 8 4.20 -16.10 12.72
C LEU A 8 3.33 -14.86 12.96
N VAL A 9 3.92 -13.68 12.77
CA VAL A 9 3.25 -12.38 12.82
C VAL A 9 3.45 -11.60 11.51
N PRO A 10 2.60 -10.61 11.18
CA PRO A 10 2.81 -9.77 10.00
C PRO A 10 4.12 -8.99 10.11
N ILE A 11 4.76 -8.74 8.96
CA ILE A 11 5.90 -7.81 8.91
C ILE A 11 5.54 -6.45 9.51
N ASN A 12 6.49 -5.86 10.24
CA ASN A 12 6.33 -4.56 10.86
C ASN A 12 7.45 -3.60 10.43
N ARG A 13 7.27 -2.32 10.76
CA ARG A 13 8.20 -1.25 10.38
C ARG A 13 9.62 -1.49 10.93
N ALA A 14 9.74 -1.94 12.19
CA ALA A 14 11.03 -2.17 12.83
C ALA A 14 11.86 -3.29 12.16
N PHE A 15 11.19 -4.38 11.74
CA PHE A 15 11.82 -5.42 10.94
C PHE A 15 12.25 -4.87 9.58
N LEU A 16 11.37 -4.14 8.90
CA LEU A 16 11.67 -3.58 7.57
C LEU A 16 12.85 -2.61 7.60
N ALA A 17 13.01 -1.82 8.67
CA ALA A 17 14.15 -0.93 8.83
C ALA A 17 15.47 -1.73 8.80
N LYS A 18 15.58 -2.76 9.65
CA LYS A 18 16.76 -3.65 9.70
C LYS A 18 16.95 -4.45 8.42
N PHE A 19 15.85 -4.85 7.78
CA PHE A 19 15.89 -5.59 6.53
C PHE A 19 16.44 -4.71 5.41
N TYR A 20 15.95 -3.47 5.27
CA TYR A 20 16.37 -2.53 4.24
C TYR A 20 17.76 -1.95 4.46
N ASP A 21 18.34 -2.01 5.66
CA ASP A 21 19.77 -1.74 5.86
C ASP A 21 20.67 -2.65 4.99
N LYS A 22 20.18 -3.85 4.63
CA LYS A 22 20.89 -4.80 3.76
C LYS A 22 20.70 -4.51 2.26
N TYR A 23 19.82 -3.59 1.91
CA TYR A 23 19.48 -3.23 0.53
C TYR A 23 19.64 -1.72 0.33
N PRO A 24 20.86 -1.15 0.41
CA PRO A 24 21.06 0.26 0.10
C PRO A 24 20.82 0.50 -1.40
N PHE A 25 19.92 1.43 -1.73
CA PHE A 25 19.81 1.91 -3.10
C PHE A 25 20.94 2.90 -3.38
N ALA A 26 21.69 2.66 -4.46
CA ALA A 26 22.73 3.59 -4.88
C ALA A 26 22.11 4.93 -5.32
N PRO A 27 22.74 6.09 -5.04
CA PRO A 27 22.25 7.38 -5.50
C PRO A 27 22.01 7.41 -7.01
N LEU A 28 21.04 8.22 -7.45
CA LEU A 28 20.79 8.52 -8.86
C LEU A 28 22.06 9.05 -9.54
N ALA A 29 22.13 8.90 -10.86
CA ALA A 29 23.25 9.43 -11.63
C ALA A 29 23.37 10.95 -11.39
N PRO A 30 24.59 11.49 -11.18
CA PRO A 30 24.78 12.91 -10.86
C PRO A 30 24.15 13.85 -11.88
N GLU A 31 24.07 13.42 -13.14
CA GLU A 31 23.59 14.21 -14.26
C GLU A 31 22.08 14.44 -14.21
N VAL A 32 21.30 13.65 -13.44
CA VAL A 32 19.83 13.78 -13.37
C VAL A 32 19.41 15.17 -12.91
N GLU A 33 20.06 15.73 -11.88
CA GLU A 33 19.72 17.07 -11.37
C GLU A 33 20.11 18.16 -12.38
N THR A 34 21.27 18.01 -13.02
CA THR A 34 21.75 18.95 -14.04
C THR A 34 20.83 18.95 -15.27
N LEU A 35 20.46 17.77 -15.77
CA LEU A 35 19.55 17.61 -16.91
C LEU A 35 18.14 18.10 -16.57
N LEU A 36 17.64 17.86 -15.35
CA LEU A 36 16.37 18.42 -14.89
C LEU A 36 16.38 19.95 -14.92
N ALA A 37 17.47 20.58 -14.47
CA ALA A 37 17.61 22.03 -14.52
C ALA A 37 17.64 22.55 -15.97
N LEU A 38 18.41 21.89 -16.85
CA LEU A 38 18.49 22.23 -18.27
C LEU A 38 17.13 22.12 -18.96
N LEU A 39 16.37 21.04 -18.74
CA LEU A 39 15.02 20.88 -19.30
C LEU A 39 14.11 22.06 -18.91
N ARG A 40 14.17 22.51 -17.66
CA ARG A 40 13.37 23.65 -17.18
C ARG A 40 13.82 24.97 -17.82
N GLU A 41 15.12 25.19 -17.93
CA GLU A 41 15.68 26.38 -18.59
C GLU A 41 15.24 26.46 -20.05
N HIS A 42 15.38 25.38 -20.81
CA HIS A 42 14.96 25.34 -22.20
C HIS A 42 13.45 25.49 -22.39
N VAL A 43 12.65 24.93 -21.49
CA VAL A 43 11.19 25.18 -21.48
C VAL A 43 10.89 26.65 -21.30
N HIS A 44 11.59 27.34 -20.38
CA HIS A 44 11.42 28.77 -20.18
C HIS A 44 11.86 29.58 -21.41
N LYS A 45 13.02 29.25 -22.00
CA LYS A 45 13.50 29.88 -23.24
C LYS A 45 12.45 29.75 -24.36
N ALA A 46 11.97 28.55 -24.62
CA ALA A 46 10.97 28.31 -25.67
C ALA A 46 9.64 29.08 -25.44
N GLN A 47 9.21 29.23 -24.17
CA GLN A 47 8.03 30.03 -23.80
C GLN A 47 8.12 31.50 -24.18
N THR A 48 9.32 32.08 -24.04
CA THR A 48 9.52 33.50 -24.33
C THR A 48 9.42 33.79 -25.82
N VAL A 49 9.88 32.86 -26.66
CA VAL A 49 10.09 33.10 -28.09
C VAL A 49 8.94 32.59 -28.96
N SER A 50 8.22 31.53 -28.57
CA SER A 50 7.09 30.99 -29.36
C SER A 50 5.73 31.32 -28.74
N PRO A 51 4.84 32.09 -29.41
CA PRO A 51 3.48 32.34 -28.91
C PRO A 51 2.67 31.06 -28.69
N GLY A 52 2.82 30.06 -29.56
CA GLY A 52 2.12 28.78 -29.47
C GLY A 52 2.55 27.90 -28.29
N SER A 53 3.67 28.24 -27.64
CA SER A 53 4.09 27.58 -26.40
C SER A 53 3.47 28.19 -25.13
N ARG A 54 2.87 29.39 -25.22
CA ARG A 54 2.18 30.05 -24.09
C ARG A 54 0.86 29.38 -23.74
N ASP A 55 0.23 28.70 -24.71
CA ASP A 55 -0.98 27.90 -24.50
C ASP A 55 -0.73 26.65 -23.63
N ASN A 56 0.55 26.29 -23.41
CA ASN A 56 0.94 25.18 -22.53
C ASN A 56 0.97 25.56 -21.04
N GLY A 57 0.43 26.70 -20.62
CA GLY A 57 0.52 27.20 -19.23
C GLY A 57 0.10 26.17 -18.18
N ALA A 58 -0.97 25.42 -18.42
CA ALA A 58 -1.41 24.34 -17.52
C ALA A 58 -0.42 23.16 -17.47
N LEU A 59 0.23 22.84 -18.59
CA LEU A 59 1.25 21.79 -18.68
C LEU A 59 2.53 22.20 -17.95
N ILE A 60 2.95 23.46 -18.09
CA ILE A 60 4.12 24.03 -17.41
C ILE A 60 3.92 24.08 -15.89
N GLY A 61 2.69 24.38 -15.46
CA GLY A 61 2.31 24.33 -14.05
C GLY A 61 2.55 22.98 -13.38
N GLN A 62 2.66 21.88 -14.15
CA GLN A 62 2.96 20.56 -13.62
C GLN A 62 4.35 20.46 -12.97
N PHE A 63 5.30 21.36 -13.27
CA PHE A 63 6.59 21.41 -12.58
C PHE A 63 6.48 21.68 -11.08
N ASN A 64 5.39 22.33 -10.67
CA ASN A 64 5.15 22.69 -9.28
C ASN A 64 4.36 21.61 -8.52
N ASN A 65 3.85 20.61 -9.23
CA ASN A 65 3.12 19.53 -8.59
C ASN A 65 4.10 18.58 -7.91
N PRO A 66 3.96 18.34 -6.60
CA PRO A 66 4.80 17.38 -5.91
C PRO A 66 4.55 15.98 -6.48
N ALA A 67 5.61 15.17 -6.51
CA ALA A 67 5.48 13.77 -6.89
C ALA A 67 4.56 13.05 -5.88
N PRO A 68 3.71 12.10 -6.31
CA PRO A 68 2.86 11.35 -5.40
C PRO A 68 3.69 10.65 -4.33
N HIS A 69 3.22 10.72 -3.08
CA HIS A 69 3.93 10.15 -1.94
C HIS A 69 3.86 8.61 -1.92
N LYS A 70 2.72 8.02 -2.30
CA LYS A 70 2.57 6.56 -2.37
C LYS A 70 3.39 6.00 -3.54
N LEU A 71 4.26 5.01 -3.28
CA LEU A 71 5.15 4.46 -4.33
C LEU A 71 4.39 3.91 -5.53
N ASP A 72 3.24 3.26 -5.33
CA ASP A 72 2.47 2.69 -6.43
C ASP A 72 1.75 3.77 -7.25
N GLU A 73 1.17 4.78 -6.61
CA GLU A 73 0.65 5.97 -7.28
C GLU A 73 1.75 6.64 -8.11
N ASN A 74 2.95 6.71 -7.55
CA ASN A 74 4.11 7.29 -8.19
C ASN A 74 4.58 6.46 -9.41
N LEU A 75 4.59 5.14 -9.31
CA LEU A 75 4.84 4.24 -10.45
C LEU A 75 3.76 4.41 -11.53
N TRP A 76 2.49 4.57 -11.17
CA TRP A 76 1.42 4.91 -12.11
C TRP A 76 1.68 6.26 -12.79
N LYS A 77 2.15 7.26 -12.05
CA LYS A 77 2.50 8.57 -12.61
C LYS A 77 3.64 8.49 -13.62
N ASN A 78 4.69 7.72 -13.33
CA ASN A 78 5.76 7.47 -14.30
C ASN A 78 5.24 6.80 -15.58
N ARG A 79 4.35 5.81 -15.43
CA ARG A 79 3.73 5.13 -16.56
C ARG A 79 2.89 6.08 -17.42
N GLU A 80 2.13 6.98 -16.78
CA GLU A 80 1.42 8.07 -17.45
C GLU A 80 2.38 8.96 -18.23
N MET A 81 3.46 9.44 -17.61
CA MET A 81 4.43 10.32 -18.30
C MET A 81 5.11 9.62 -19.48
N ILE A 82 5.47 8.34 -19.36
CA ILE A 82 6.06 7.58 -20.46
C ILE A 82 5.06 7.42 -21.62
N GLU A 83 3.80 7.06 -21.35
CA GLU A 83 2.78 6.96 -22.40
C GLU A 83 2.48 8.31 -23.07
N GLU A 84 2.47 9.41 -22.30
CA GLU A 84 2.31 10.77 -22.83
C GLU A 84 3.48 11.17 -23.74
N MET A 85 4.72 10.85 -23.34
CA MET A 85 5.90 11.06 -24.20
C MET A 85 5.80 10.23 -25.48
N LEU A 86 5.46 8.94 -25.39
CA LEU A 86 5.26 8.08 -26.56
C LEU A 86 4.16 8.62 -27.49
N HIS A 87 3.08 9.16 -26.91
CA HIS A 87 2.02 9.79 -27.69
C HIS A 87 2.55 10.98 -28.51
N LEU A 88 3.35 11.85 -27.89
CA LEU A 88 3.98 13.00 -28.57
C LEU A 88 5.01 12.58 -29.62
N LEU A 89 5.78 11.52 -29.35
CA LEU A 89 6.77 10.95 -30.26
C LEU A 89 6.14 10.16 -31.42
N SER A 90 4.85 9.84 -31.36
CA SER A 90 4.17 9.16 -32.46
C SER A 90 4.14 10.04 -33.72
N LYS A 91 4.36 9.46 -34.90
CA LYS A 91 4.39 10.19 -36.20
C LYS A 91 3.19 11.12 -36.43
N ARG A 92 2.01 10.77 -35.92
CA ARG A 92 0.79 11.59 -36.05
C ARG A 92 0.90 12.93 -35.34
N LYS A 93 1.70 12.99 -34.28
CA LYS A 93 1.89 14.18 -33.44
C LYS A 93 3.11 15.01 -33.83
N TRP A 94 3.95 14.54 -34.74
CA TRP A 94 5.14 15.27 -35.17
C TRP A 94 4.84 16.71 -35.64
N PRO A 95 5.81 17.64 -35.57
CA PRO A 95 5.70 18.96 -36.15
C PRO A 95 5.53 18.90 -37.67
N SER A 96 5.03 19.99 -38.26
CA SER A 96 4.68 20.03 -39.68
C SER A 96 5.87 19.73 -40.60
N SER A 97 7.06 20.24 -40.26
CA SER A 97 8.30 20.00 -41.00
C SER A 97 8.77 18.54 -40.96
N LEU A 98 8.40 17.80 -39.92
CA LEU A 98 8.67 16.37 -39.79
C LEU A 98 7.52 15.49 -40.34
N LYS A 99 6.34 16.06 -40.62
CA LYS A 99 5.19 15.35 -41.18
C LYS A 99 5.26 15.29 -42.71
N GLY A 100 5.47 14.08 -43.26
CA GLY A 100 5.39 13.82 -44.70
C GLY A 100 6.72 13.33 -45.30
N ASN A 101 7.09 13.85 -46.47
CA ASN A 101 8.43 13.62 -47.04
C ASN A 101 9.43 14.47 -46.26
N VAL A 102 10.04 13.85 -45.25
CA VAL A 102 11.08 14.46 -44.42
C VAL A 102 12.23 14.90 -45.33
N SER A 103 12.69 16.14 -45.17
CA SER A 103 13.84 16.63 -45.94
C SER A 103 15.10 15.86 -45.56
N SER A 104 16.07 15.76 -46.47
CA SER A 104 17.34 15.06 -46.18
C SER A 104 18.07 15.62 -44.96
N GLU A 105 17.82 16.89 -44.60
CA GLU A 105 18.39 17.55 -43.41
C GLU A 105 17.72 17.11 -42.11
N LEU A 106 16.45 16.74 -42.14
CA LEU A 106 15.67 16.36 -40.97
C LEU A 106 15.60 14.84 -40.74
N GLU A 107 16.07 14.03 -41.70
CA GLU A 107 16.11 12.57 -41.57
C GLU A 107 16.90 12.10 -40.34
N PRO A 108 18.07 12.66 -39.99
CA PRO A 108 18.80 12.29 -38.77
C PRO A 108 18.00 12.59 -37.48
N VAL A 109 17.25 13.70 -37.47
CA VAL A 109 16.40 14.09 -36.34
C VAL A 109 15.27 13.08 -36.17
N ALA A 110 14.60 12.72 -37.26
CA ALA A 110 13.53 11.72 -37.27
C ALA A 110 14.04 10.35 -36.77
N GLU A 111 15.25 9.95 -37.12
CA GLU A 111 15.82 8.68 -36.68
C GLU A 111 16.15 8.66 -35.18
N ARG A 112 16.71 9.76 -34.64
CA ARG A 112 16.95 9.92 -33.19
C ARG A 112 15.64 9.88 -32.40
N ILE A 113 14.59 10.54 -32.89
CA ILE A 113 13.23 10.50 -32.30
C ILE A 113 12.70 9.06 -32.24
N LYS A 114 12.78 8.30 -33.34
CA LYS A 114 12.34 6.89 -33.38
C LYS A 114 13.12 6.03 -32.40
N LYS A 115 14.43 6.24 -32.29
CA LYS A 115 15.27 5.50 -31.32
C LYS A 115 14.82 5.76 -29.88
N MET A 116 14.52 7.01 -29.53
CA MET A 116 13.98 7.36 -28.21
C MET A 116 12.59 6.75 -27.98
N GLU A 117 11.70 6.76 -28.99
CA GLU A 117 10.38 6.12 -28.93
C GLU A 117 10.51 4.63 -28.59
N VAL A 118 11.38 3.90 -29.30
CA VAL A 118 11.65 2.47 -29.02
C VAL A 118 12.17 2.28 -27.59
N GLY A 119 13.11 3.11 -27.15
CA GLY A 119 13.67 3.02 -25.81
C GLY A 119 12.64 3.27 -24.70
N LEU A 120 11.76 4.25 -24.88
CA LEU A 120 10.69 4.56 -23.93
C LEU A 120 9.61 3.46 -23.94
N GLN A 121 9.32 2.85 -25.09
CA GLN A 121 8.39 1.73 -25.16
C GLN A 121 8.92 0.51 -24.39
N GLN A 122 10.21 0.19 -24.54
CA GLN A 122 10.84 -0.88 -23.77
C GLN A 122 10.80 -0.61 -22.26
N LEU A 123 11.02 0.63 -21.84
CA LEU A 123 10.91 1.03 -20.44
C LEU A 123 9.47 0.90 -19.91
N LEU A 124 8.49 1.32 -20.72
CA LEU A 124 7.07 1.17 -20.41
C LEU A 124 6.72 -0.31 -20.20
N ASP A 125 7.10 -1.18 -21.13
CA ASP A 125 6.84 -2.62 -21.07
C ASP A 125 7.45 -3.24 -19.80
N LYS A 126 8.67 -2.83 -19.44
CA LYS A 126 9.34 -3.25 -18.20
C LYS A 126 8.56 -2.80 -16.95
N LEU A 127 8.11 -1.55 -16.91
CA LEU A 127 7.31 -1.04 -15.79
C LEU A 127 5.97 -1.78 -15.67
N VAL A 128 5.29 -2.06 -16.79
CA VAL A 128 4.04 -2.83 -16.81
C VAL A 128 4.27 -4.25 -16.29
N ALA A 129 5.33 -4.91 -16.77
CA ALA A 129 5.70 -6.24 -16.30
C ALA A 129 6.01 -6.25 -14.81
N PHE A 130 6.77 -5.25 -14.32
CA PHE A 130 7.06 -5.08 -12.90
C PHE A 130 5.78 -5.00 -12.06
N GLN A 131 4.85 -4.11 -12.39
CA GLN A 131 3.59 -3.95 -11.64
C GLN A 131 2.74 -5.23 -11.66
N LYS A 132 2.71 -5.94 -12.79
CA LYS A 132 2.01 -7.23 -12.92
C LYS A 132 2.61 -8.29 -12.00
N VAL A 133 3.94 -8.46 -12.02
CA VAL A 133 4.65 -9.44 -11.18
C VAL A 133 4.42 -9.15 -9.69
N GLN A 134 4.47 -7.88 -9.27
CA GLN A 134 4.22 -7.54 -7.86
C GLN A 134 2.78 -7.87 -7.43
N SER A 135 1.78 -7.57 -8.27
CA SER A 135 0.38 -7.91 -8.01
C SER A 135 0.14 -9.41 -7.95
N GLU A 136 0.74 -10.17 -8.87
CA GLU A 136 0.68 -11.63 -8.88
C GLU A 136 1.32 -12.25 -7.65
N ARG A 137 2.44 -11.70 -7.18
CA ARG A 137 3.12 -12.19 -5.98
C ARG A 137 2.26 -12.05 -4.72
N ILE A 138 1.68 -10.88 -4.48
CA ILE A 138 0.80 -10.66 -3.32
C ILE A 138 -0.34 -11.68 -3.35
N PHE A 139 -0.98 -11.85 -4.50
CA PHE A 139 -2.04 -12.83 -4.65
C PHE A 139 -1.55 -14.26 -4.42
N SER A 140 -0.40 -14.64 -5.00
CA SER A 140 0.17 -15.98 -4.88
C SER A 140 0.52 -16.32 -3.44
N MET A 141 1.05 -15.35 -2.69
CA MET A 141 1.26 -15.47 -1.25
C MET A 141 -0.06 -15.73 -0.53
N VAL A 142 -1.13 -14.98 -0.81
CA VAL A 142 -2.46 -15.25 -0.21
C VAL A 142 -2.90 -16.69 -0.49
N LEU A 143 -2.70 -17.18 -1.72
CA LEU A 143 -3.06 -18.55 -2.09
C LEU A 143 -2.25 -19.63 -1.36
N THR A 144 -0.99 -19.38 -1.00
CA THR A 144 -0.12 -20.35 -0.29
C THR A 144 -0.69 -20.76 1.08
N TYR A 145 -1.37 -19.83 1.74
CA TYR A 145 -1.91 -20.02 3.09
C TYR A 145 -3.40 -20.37 3.12
N MET A 146 -4.04 -20.38 1.96
CA MET A 146 -5.44 -20.75 1.81
C MET A 146 -5.63 -22.28 1.73
N PRO A 147 -6.74 -22.81 2.28
CA PRO A 147 -7.13 -24.21 2.07
C PRO A 147 -7.22 -24.55 0.57
N GLN A 148 -6.66 -25.70 0.19
CA GLN A 148 -6.58 -26.16 -1.20
C GLN A 148 -7.86 -26.88 -1.62
N ASP A 149 -8.98 -26.16 -1.61
CA ASP A 149 -10.30 -26.67 -1.97
C ASP A 149 -11.05 -25.72 -2.92
N PHE A 150 -12.37 -25.92 -3.07
CA PHE A 150 -13.22 -25.13 -3.97
C PHE A 150 -13.14 -23.62 -3.72
N ARG A 151 -12.76 -23.17 -2.50
CA ARG A 151 -12.61 -21.75 -2.14
C ARG A 151 -11.47 -21.09 -2.89
N LEU A 152 -10.36 -21.81 -3.09
CA LEU A 152 -9.22 -21.35 -3.87
C LEU A 152 -9.61 -21.11 -5.34
N THR A 153 -10.34 -22.07 -5.92
CA THR A 153 -10.84 -21.98 -7.30
C THR A 153 -11.80 -20.79 -7.45
N TYR A 154 -12.69 -20.59 -6.48
CA TYR A 154 -13.60 -19.45 -6.47
C TYR A 154 -12.86 -18.10 -6.43
N LEU A 155 -11.85 -17.95 -5.57
CA LEU A 155 -11.05 -16.71 -5.49
C LEU A 155 -10.29 -16.40 -6.77
N LYS A 156 -9.71 -17.41 -7.42
CA LYS A 156 -9.05 -17.26 -8.73
C LYS A 156 -10.03 -16.78 -9.80
N GLN A 157 -11.18 -17.44 -9.91
CA GLN A 157 -12.22 -17.04 -10.87
C GLN A 157 -12.78 -15.64 -10.59
N TYR A 158 -12.99 -15.30 -9.32
CA TYR A 158 -13.44 -13.97 -8.93
C TYR A 158 -12.45 -12.89 -9.35
N ARG A 159 -11.14 -13.10 -9.08
CA ARG A 159 -10.08 -12.19 -9.53
C ARG A 159 -10.07 -12.05 -11.04
N GLU A 160 -10.07 -13.15 -11.78
CA GLU A 160 -10.07 -13.13 -13.25
C GLU A 160 -11.26 -12.36 -13.83
N ARG A 161 -12.47 -12.58 -13.31
CA ARG A 161 -13.67 -11.84 -13.74
C ARG A 161 -13.56 -10.35 -13.40
N SER A 162 -13.09 -10.02 -12.20
CA SER A 162 -12.90 -8.64 -11.75
C SER A 162 -11.88 -7.91 -12.62
N GLU A 163 -10.73 -8.52 -12.90
CA GLU A 163 -9.68 -7.93 -13.74
C GLU A 163 -10.13 -7.80 -15.21
N LYS A 164 -10.87 -8.78 -15.76
CA LYS A 164 -11.49 -8.64 -17.09
C LYS A 164 -12.47 -7.48 -17.16
N LYS A 165 -13.31 -7.30 -16.13
CA LYS A 165 -14.26 -6.17 -16.07
C LYS A 165 -13.52 -4.83 -16.03
N LYS A 166 -12.50 -4.71 -15.18
CA LYS A 166 -11.69 -3.49 -15.05
C LYS A 166 -10.95 -3.14 -16.34
N GLN A 167 -10.41 -4.14 -17.04
CA GLN A 167 -9.80 -3.93 -18.35
C GLN A 167 -10.82 -3.45 -19.37
N ALA A 168 -12.02 -4.03 -19.41
CA ALA A 168 -13.09 -3.57 -20.31
C ALA A 168 -13.52 -2.13 -20.01
N GLU A 169 -13.53 -1.69 -18.75
CA GLU A 169 -13.79 -0.28 -18.40
C GLU A 169 -12.73 0.66 -18.97
N VAL A 170 -11.45 0.27 -18.89
CA VAL A 170 -10.34 1.04 -19.49
C VAL A 170 -10.46 1.06 -21.01
N ASP A 171 -10.74 -0.09 -21.64
CA ASP A 171 -10.87 -0.20 -23.10
C ASP A 171 -12.04 0.65 -23.60
N ASN A 172 -13.17 0.64 -22.89
CA ASN A 172 -14.34 1.48 -23.20
C ASN A 172 -14.02 2.98 -23.07
N LEU A 173 -13.31 3.37 -22.01
CA LEU A 173 -12.87 4.75 -21.82
C LEU A 173 -12.00 5.21 -23.00
N MET A 174 -11.00 4.41 -23.37
CA MET A 174 -10.13 4.73 -24.50
C MET A 174 -10.90 4.77 -25.83
N ALA A 175 -11.82 3.83 -26.05
CA ALA A 175 -12.66 3.79 -27.25
C ALA A 175 -13.61 5.00 -27.36
N SER A 176 -14.05 5.54 -26.22
CA SER A 176 -14.87 6.77 -26.16
C SER A 176 -14.09 8.07 -26.33
N GLY A 177 -12.77 8.00 -26.55
CA GLY A 177 -11.90 9.16 -26.72
C GLY A 177 -11.34 9.73 -25.42
N GLY A 178 -11.36 8.96 -24.33
CA GLY A 178 -10.71 9.34 -23.07
C GLY A 178 -9.22 9.61 -23.25
N SER A 179 -8.70 10.57 -22.48
CA SER A 179 -7.29 10.92 -22.51
C SER A 179 -6.42 9.87 -21.80
N ILE A 180 -5.11 9.93 -22.03
CA ILE A 180 -4.15 9.11 -21.29
C ILE A 180 -4.28 9.40 -19.79
N HIS A 181 -4.41 10.67 -19.41
CA HIS A 181 -4.67 11.06 -18.03
C HIS A 181 -5.91 10.38 -17.44
N ASP A 182 -7.05 10.39 -18.15
CA ASP A 182 -8.30 9.75 -17.68
C ASP A 182 -8.10 8.25 -17.43
N LYS A 183 -7.35 7.56 -18.31
CA LYS A 183 -6.98 6.16 -18.12
C LYS A 183 -6.22 5.95 -16.81
N TYR A 184 -5.25 6.81 -16.47
CA TYR A 184 -4.48 6.65 -15.24
C TYR A 184 -5.25 7.03 -13.98
N VAL A 185 -6.16 8.01 -14.06
CA VAL A 185 -7.14 8.30 -13.00
C VAL A 185 -8.02 7.07 -12.73
N LEU A 186 -8.52 6.42 -13.78
CA LEU A 186 -9.33 5.21 -13.65
C LEU A 186 -8.51 4.03 -13.07
N LEU A 187 -7.30 3.79 -13.56
CA LEU A 187 -6.43 2.72 -13.05
C LEU A 187 -6.08 2.92 -11.58
N TRP A 188 -5.85 4.16 -11.16
CA TRP A 188 -5.63 4.50 -9.76
C TRP A 188 -6.88 4.29 -8.90
N SER A 189 -8.04 4.74 -9.38
CA SER A 189 -9.33 4.48 -8.73
C SER A 189 -9.57 2.98 -8.53
N GLN A 190 -9.35 2.17 -9.58
CA GLN A 190 -9.45 0.71 -9.51
C GLN A 190 -8.44 0.10 -8.52
N GLN A 191 -7.24 0.67 -8.40
CA GLN A 191 -6.24 0.25 -7.43
C GLN A 191 -6.65 0.57 -5.99
N MET A 192 -7.19 1.76 -5.74
CA MET A 192 -7.72 2.14 -4.43
C MET A 192 -8.92 1.28 -4.04
N GLU A 193 -9.77 0.91 -5.00
CA GLU A 193 -10.87 -0.02 -4.77
C GLU A 193 -10.37 -1.41 -4.39
N ARG A 194 -9.30 -1.92 -5.05
CA ARG A 194 -8.64 -3.18 -4.62
C ARG A 194 -8.18 -3.11 -3.17
N ARG A 195 -7.57 -1.99 -2.77
CA ARG A 195 -7.10 -1.78 -1.38
C ARG A 195 -8.25 -1.72 -0.38
N ARG A 196 -9.34 -1.02 -0.70
CA ARG A 196 -10.56 -0.96 0.14
C ARG A 196 -11.17 -2.35 0.34
N GLN A 197 -11.29 -3.14 -0.73
CA GLN A 197 -11.82 -4.50 -0.67
C GLN A 197 -10.93 -5.42 0.19
N LEU A 198 -9.60 -5.25 0.09
CA LEU A 198 -8.66 -5.96 0.96
C LEU A 198 -8.82 -5.56 2.44
N ALA A 199 -8.95 -4.27 2.76
CA ALA A 199 -9.21 -3.82 4.13
C ALA A 199 -10.57 -4.33 4.68
N GLN A 200 -11.60 -4.42 3.83
CA GLN A 200 -12.89 -5.02 4.18
C GLN A 200 -12.81 -6.52 4.48
N LEU A 201 -11.89 -7.23 3.81
CA LEU A 201 -11.62 -8.65 4.06
C LEU A 201 -11.04 -8.86 5.47
N GLY A 202 -10.12 -7.99 5.91
CA GLY A 202 -9.53 -8.06 7.24
C GLY A 202 -10.46 -7.60 8.38
N SER A 203 -11.43 -6.72 8.09
CA SER A 203 -12.48 -6.29 9.04
C SER A 203 -13.75 -7.14 9.00
N ALA A 204 -13.82 -8.16 8.13
CA ALA A 204 -14.96 -9.07 7.96
C ALA A 204 -16.32 -8.39 7.69
N THR A 205 -16.34 -7.26 6.97
CA THR A 205 -17.56 -6.50 6.66
C THR A 205 -18.06 -6.71 5.21
N GLY A 206 -19.33 -6.39 4.92
CA GLY A 206 -19.89 -6.38 3.56
C GLY A 206 -20.04 -7.75 2.85
N VAL A 207 -19.93 -7.77 1.52
CA VAL A 207 -19.97 -9.00 0.67
C VAL A 207 -18.87 -9.99 1.08
N PHE A 208 -17.77 -9.47 1.62
CA PHE A 208 -16.65 -10.25 2.12
C PHE A 208 -16.89 -10.89 3.48
N ARG A 209 -17.89 -10.46 4.26
CA ARG A 209 -18.40 -11.21 5.42
C ARG A 209 -18.87 -12.61 5.01
N THR A 210 -19.44 -12.74 3.81
CA THR A 210 -19.86 -14.02 3.24
C THR A 210 -18.65 -14.89 2.88
N LEU A 211 -17.59 -14.30 2.30
CA LEU A 211 -16.31 -14.98 2.09
C LEU A 211 -15.66 -15.38 3.43
N VAL A 212 -15.62 -14.51 4.43
CA VAL A 212 -15.10 -14.80 5.78
C VAL A 212 -15.86 -15.93 6.46
N LYS A 213 -17.20 -16.01 6.30
CA LYS A 213 -18.01 -17.16 6.73
C LYS A 213 -17.62 -18.47 6.05
N TYR A 214 -17.13 -18.43 4.80
CA TYR A 214 -16.61 -19.59 4.08
C TYR A 214 -15.09 -19.79 4.29
N LEU A 215 -14.37 -18.84 4.86
CA LEU A 215 -12.93 -18.87 5.17
C LEU A 215 -12.63 -19.47 6.55
N VAL A 216 -13.49 -20.33 7.09
CA VAL A 216 -13.14 -21.16 8.26
C VAL A 216 -11.86 -21.94 7.92
N GLY A 217 -10.72 -21.50 8.45
CA GLY A 217 -9.38 -22.02 8.12
C GLY A 217 -8.41 -21.03 7.44
N CYS A 218 -8.78 -19.77 7.16
CA CYS A 218 -7.82 -18.74 6.76
C CYS A 218 -6.99 -18.29 7.98
N PRO A 219 -5.66 -18.27 7.90
CA PRO A 219 -4.82 -17.81 9.00
C PRO A 219 -5.10 -16.37 9.43
N GLN A 220 -5.26 -16.16 10.74
CA GLN A 220 -5.48 -14.83 11.32
C GLN A 220 -4.35 -13.86 10.97
N VAL A 221 -3.09 -14.33 10.97
CA VAL A 221 -1.92 -13.53 10.59
C VAL A 221 -2.05 -12.92 9.19
N LEU A 222 -2.70 -13.64 8.26
CA LEU A 222 -2.91 -13.16 6.90
C LEU A 222 -3.96 -12.04 6.86
N LEU A 223 -5.01 -12.14 7.66
CA LEU A 223 -6.02 -11.09 7.80
C LEU A 223 -5.41 -9.83 8.42
N GLU A 224 -4.57 -9.98 9.45
CA GLU A 224 -3.86 -8.86 10.08
C GLU A 224 -2.87 -8.19 9.12
N PHE A 225 -2.13 -8.97 8.33
CA PHE A 225 -1.25 -8.44 7.30
C PHE A 225 -2.03 -7.60 6.28
N VAL A 226 -3.17 -8.11 5.79
CA VAL A 226 -4.00 -7.41 4.80
C VAL A 226 -4.60 -6.11 5.38
N CYS A 227 -4.92 -6.06 6.67
CA CYS A 227 -5.30 -4.83 7.35
C CYS A 227 -4.15 -3.82 7.39
N LYS A 228 -2.96 -4.26 7.84
CA LYS A 228 -1.82 -3.38 8.13
C LYS A 228 -1.11 -2.87 6.87
N ILE A 229 -1.14 -3.61 5.75
CA ILE A 229 -0.43 -3.22 4.53
C ILE A 229 -0.96 -1.91 3.91
N ASN A 230 -2.21 -1.56 4.19
CA ASN A 230 -2.88 -0.37 3.63
C ASN A 230 -2.90 0.82 4.60
N ASP A 231 -2.38 0.66 5.82
CA ASP A 231 -2.29 1.75 6.79
C ASP A 231 -1.32 2.82 6.26
N ASP A 232 -1.76 4.09 6.32
CA ASP A 232 -0.95 5.24 5.91
C ASP A 232 0.27 5.44 6.83
N HIS A 233 0.30 4.83 8.01
CA HIS A 233 1.45 4.75 8.92
C HIS A 233 1.96 3.32 9.08
N GLY A 234 1.58 2.45 8.15
CA GLY A 234 1.87 1.03 8.17
C GLY A 234 3.34 0.70 7.92
N PRO A 235 3.67 -0.61 7.90
CA PRO A 235 5.04 -1.07 7.64
C PRO A 235 5.62 -0.53 6.32
N MET A 236 4.76 -0.24 5.34
CA MET A 236 5.16 0.28 4.03
C MET A 236 5.73 1.72 4.07
N GLU A 237 5.54 2.48 5.16
CA GLU A 237 6.15 3.80 5.30
C GLU A 237 7.68 3.75 5.39
N GLU A 238 8.24 2.70 6.01
CA GLU A 238 9.69 2.49 6.01
C GLU A 238 10.22 2.39 4.57
N GLN A 239 9.50 1.68 3.72
CA GLN A 239 9.88 1.55 2.31
C GLN A 239 9.87 2.90 1.59
N ARG A 240 8.91 3.76 1.94
CA ARG A 240 8.77 5.09 1.34
C ARG A 240 9.86 6.03 1.80
N GLU A 241 10.18 6.04 3.08
CA GLU A 241 11.28 6.85 3.60
C GLU A 241 12.61 6.48 2.94
N ARG A 242 12.85 5.18 2.73
CA ARG A 242 14.12 4.69 2.17
C ARG A 242 14.25 4.84 0.67
N TYR A 243 13.21 4.51 -0.09
CA TYR A 243 13.30 4.40 -1.55
C TYR A 243 12.44 5.43 -2.30
N GLY A 244 11.49 6.07 -1.60
CA GLY A 244 10.64 7.13 -2.15
C GLY A 244 11.42 8.31 -2.71
N PRO A 245 12.41 8.90 -2.01
CA PRO A 245 13.12 10.09 -2.50
C PRO A 245 13.70 9.94 -3.91
N SER A 246 14.33 8.80 -4.22
CA SER A 246 14.85 8.52 -5.57
C SER A 246 13.74 8.41 -6.61
N LEU A 247 12.65 7.71 -6.27
CA LEU A 247 11.51 7.59 -7.17
C LEU A 247 10.82 8.94 -7.40
N TYR A 248 10.67 9.76 -6.37
CA TYR A 248 10.06 11.08 -6.46
C TYR A 248 10.83 11.99 -7.42
N LYS A 249 12.17 11.98 -7.33
CA LYS A 249 13.05 12.69 -8.26
C LYS A 249 12.90 12.19 -9.69
N LEU A 250 12.89 10.88 -9.90
CA LEU A 250 12.67 10.30 -11.23
C LEU A 250 11.32 10.69 -11.83
N THR A 251 10.29 10.80 -11.01
CA THR A 251 8.95 11.25 -11.45
C THR A 251 8.93 12.72 -11.82
N THR A 252 9.57 13.57 -11.02
CA THR A 252 9.77 14.98 -11.37
C THR A 252 10.54 15.10 -12.69
N PHE A 253 11.53 14.23 -12.91
CA PHE A 253 12.29 14.21 -14.16
C PHE A 253 11.47 13.72 -15.36
N ALA A 254 10.62 12.70 -15.19
CA ALA A 254 9.69 12.24 -16.22
C ALA A 254 8.66 13.32 -16.60
N VAL A 255 8.15 14.07 -15.62
CA VAL A 255 7.29 15.24 -15.87
C VAL A 255 8.07 16.29 -16.65
N ALA A 256 9.30 16.61 -16.24
CA ALA A 256 10.16 17.57 -16.95
C ALA A 256 10.37 17.21 -18.41
N LEU A 257 10.70 15.95 -18.69
CA LEU A 257 10.84 15.41 -20.04
C LEU A 257 9.57 15.58 -20.88
N ARG A 258 8.39 15.21 -20.33
CA ARG A 258 7.11 15.36 -21.02
C ARG A 258 6.82 16.82 -21.37
N VAL A 259 6.93 17.72 -20.39
CA VAL A 259 6.65 19.15 -20.61
C VAL A 259 7.63 19.73 -21.62
N PHE A 260 8.92 19.43 -21.48
CA PHE A 260 9.95 19.85 -22.43
C PHE A 260 9.60 19.41 -23.85
N LEU A 261 9.28 18.13 -24.04
CA LEU A 261 8.97 17.59 -25.36
C LEU A 261 7.75 18.29 -25.98
N ALA A 262 6.69 18.50 -25.20
CA ALA A 262 5.48 19.17 -25.68
C ALA A 262 5.73 20.64 -26.06
N VAL A 263 6.45 21.38 -25.20
CA VAL A 263 6.80 22.78 -25.45
C VAL A 263 7.73 22.90 -26.65
N TRP A 264 8.71 22.01 -26.77
CA TRP A 264 9.59 21.98 -27.93
C TRP A 264 8.82 21.67 -29.21
N TRP A 265 7.87 20.73 -29.19
CA TRP A 265 6.99 20.45 -30.34
C TRP A 265 6.24 21.70 -30.83
N SER A 266 5.69 22.49 -29.91
CA SER A 266 5.00 23.75 -30.24
C SER A 266 5.94 24.83 -30.81
N ALA A 267 7.25 24.69 -30.61
CA ALA A 267 8.24 25.66 -31.02
C ALA A 267 9.27 25.08 -32.01
N PHE A 268 9.03 23.88 -32.53
CA PHE A 268 10.00 23.11 -33.30
C PHE A 268 10.44 23.81 -34.60
N ASP A 269 9.49 24.50 -35.24
CA ASP A 269 9.69 25.23 -36.49
C ASP A 269 10.11 26.69 -36.27
N CYS A 270 10.40 27.09 -35.02
CA CYS A 270 10.85 28.45 -34.70
C CYS A 270 12.35 28.59 -34.96
N GLU A 271 12.75 29.59 -35.75
CA GLU A 271 14.15 29.81 -36.16
C GLU A 271 15.07 30.20 -34.99
N ASP A 272 14.52 30.85 -33.96
CA ASP A 272 15.25 31.32 -32.77
C ASP A 272 15.57 30.19 -31.77
N ILE A 273 15.12 28.96 -32.04
CA ILE A 273 15.35 27.79 -31.19
C ILE A 273 16.27 26.81 -31.92
N SER A 274 17.41 26.51 -31.29
CA SER A 274 18.36 25.52 -31.81
C SER A 274 17.77 24.11 -31.72
N ARG A 275 17.43 23.53 -32.88
CA ARG A 275 16.91 22.17 -32.97
C ARG A 275 17.89 21.12 -32.47
N GLU A 276 19.18 21.28 -32.77
CA GLU A 276 20.22 20.32 -32.37
C GLU A 276 20.43 20.34 -30.84
N GLU A 277 20.50 21.53 -30.24
CA GLU A 277 20.65 21.71 -28.79
C GLU A 277 19.47 21.05 -28.03
N MET A 278 18.23 21.34 -28.47
CA MET A 278 17.03 20.77 -27.85
C MET A 278 16.97 19.23 -28.00
N LEU A 279 17.38 18.72 -29.16
CA LEU A 279 17.41 17.28 -29.44
C LEU A 279 18.47 16.56 -28.61
N GLU A 280 19.66 17.16 -28.45
CA GLU A 280 20.73 16.62 -27.62
C GLU A 280 20.32 16.55 -26.15
N VAL A 281 19.75 17.62 -25.60
CA VAL A 281 19.24 17.64 -24.22
C VAL A 281 18.15 16.59 -24.02
N LEU A 282 17.24 16.43 -24.98
CA LEU A 282 16.20 15.40 -24.91
C LEU A 282 16.79 13.99 -24.91
N GLU A 283 17.72 13.69 -25.82
CA GLU A 283 18.31 12.34 -25.93
C GLU A 283 19.10 11.98 -24.67
N GLN A 284 19.93 12.89 -24.17
CA GLN A 284 20.67 12.69 -22.91
C GLN A 284 19.72 12.49 -21.73
N SER A 285 18.65 13.29 -21.64
CA SER A 285 17.67 13.20 -20.56
C SER A 285 16.86 11.90 -20.61
N VAL A 286 16.44 11.47 -21.80
CA VAL A 286 15.73 10.20 -22.00
C VAL A 286 16.60 9.02 -21.61
N GLU A 287 17.89 9.02 -21.97
CA GLU A 287 18.77 7.91 -21.58
C GLU A 287 19.12 7.91 -20.10
N ALA A 288 19.37 9.07 -19.49
CA ALA A 288 19.58 9.16 -18.05
C ALA A 288 18.35 8.64 -17.27
N TYR A 289 17.14 9.08 -17.66
CA TYR A 289 15.89 8.63 -17.06
C TYR A 289 15.68 7.12 -17.24
N LYS A 290 15.85 6.60 -18.46
CA LYS A 290 15.75 5.15 -18.73
C LYS A 290 16.71 4.35 -17.88
N PHE A 291 17.97 4.76 -17.81
CA PHE A 291 19.00 4.07 -17.06
C PHE A 291 18.65 3.99 -15.58
N ASP A 292 18.39 5.13 -14.95
CA ASP A 292 18.13 5.18 -13.50
C ASP A 292 16.80 4.56 -13.12
N PHE A 293 15.74 4.75 -13.92
CA PHE A 293 14.45 4.16 -13.63
C PHE A 293 14.48 2.65 -13.83
N THR A 294 15.20 2.14 -14.82
CA THR A 294 15.46 0.70 -14.98
C THR A 294 16.18 0.13 -13.76
N ARG A 295 17.26 0.81 -13.31
CA ARG A 295 18.03 0.43 -12.11
C ARG A 295 17.15 0.43 -10.86
N TYR A 296 16.26 1.41 -10.71
CA TYR A 296 15.29 1.48 -9.62
C TYR A 296 14.32 0.30 -9.66
N LEU A 297 13.75 -0.03 -10.82
CA LEU A 297 12.82 -1.17 -10.96
C LEU A 297 13.49 -2.50 -10.65
N ASP A 298 14.72 -2.72 -11.13
CA ASP A 298 15.48 -3.95 -10.87
C ASP A 298 15.83 -4.08 -9.39
N PHE A 299 16.26 -2.98 -8.76
CA PHE A 299 16.52 -2.93 -7.33
C PHE A 299 15.26 -3.26 -6.52
N MET A 300 14.14 -2.59 -6.82
CA MET A 300 12.89 -2.83 -6.10
C MET A 300 12.38 -4.26 -6.31
N GLN A 301 12.60 -4.84 -7.49
CA GLN A 301 12.26 -6.22 -7.75
C GLN A 301 13.06 -7.16 -6.84
N GLU A 302 14.35 -6.91 -6.64
CA GLU A 302 15.20 -7.70 -5.73
C GLU A 302 14.82 -7.50 -4.26
N VAL A 303 14.55 -6.27 -3.83
CA VAL A 303 14.05 -5.99 -2.47
C VAL A 303 12.76 -6.75 -2.21
N PHE A 304 11.81 -6.65 -3.14
CA PHE A 304 10.57 -7.40 -3.00
C PHE A 304 10.86 -8.88 -2.99
N LYS A 305 11.66 -9.43 -3.93
CA LYS A 305 12.02 -10.86 -4.03
C LYS A 305 12.40 -11.46 -2.68
N ASN A 306 13.21 -10.74 -1.91
CA ASN A 306 13.74 -11.22 -0.64
C ASN A 306 12.97 -10.75 0.61
N SER A 307 12.02 -9.82 0.48
CA SER A 307 11.21 -9.38 1.61
C SER A 307 10.23 -10.49 2.02
N PRO A 308 10.25 -10.93 3.29
CA PRO A 308 9.20 -11.79 3.81
C PRO A 308 7.88 -11.02 3.92
N PHE A 309 6.78 -11.76 4.03
CA PHE A 309 5.44 -11.21 4.34
C PHE A 309 5.04 -11.46 5.80
N PHE A 310 5.56 -12.55 6.38
CA PHE A 310 5.39 -12.94 7.77
C PHE A 310 6.76 -13.20 8.38
N ILE A 311 6.91 -12.85 9.66
CA ILE A 311 8.15 -12.98 10.44
C ILE A 311 7.84 -13.63 11.78
N THR A 312 8.87 -14.10 12.46
CA THR A 312 8.75 -14.58 13.84
C THR A 312 8.49 -13.41 14.81
N PRO A 313 7.84 -13.64 15.96
CA PRO A 313 7.69 -12.63 17.02
C PRO A 313 9.03 -12.02 17.42
N GLU A 314 10.08 -12.83 17.54
CA GLU A 314 11.42 -12.37 17.88
C GLU A 314 11.96 -11.39 16.85
N GLU A 315 11.82 -11.70 15.55
CA GLU A 315 12.19 -10.81 14.45
C GLU A 315 11.37 -9.52 14.42
N ALA A 316 10.10 -9.59 14.84
CA ALA A 316 9.22 -8.44 14.99
C ALA A 316 9.62 -7.54 16.17
N GLY A 317 10.63 -7.92 16.97
CA GLY A 317 10.98 -7.23 18.22
C GLY A 317 9.95 -7.43 19.32
N ILE A 318 9.00 -8.37 19.11
CA ILE A 318 8.14 -8.88 20.16
C ILE A 318 9.03 -9.84 20.92
N ALA A 319 9.65 -9.36 22.00
CA ALA A 319 10.49 -10.19 22.85
C ALA A 319 9.76 -11.50 23.16
N ALA A 320 10.51 -12.60 23.25
CA ALA A 320 10.08 -13.89 23.78
C ALA A 320 9.65 -13.82 25.28
N SER A 321 8.98 -12.74 25.67
CA SER A 321 8.24 -12.56 26.92
C SER A 321 6.95 -13.36 26.95
N ALA A 322 6.54 -13.95 25.82
CA ALA A 322 5.34 -14.77 25.72
C ALA A 322 5.36 -16.03 26.60
N ASP A 323 6.48 -16.36 27.25
CA ASP A 323 6.50 -17.51 28.18
C ASP A 323 6.27 -17.13 29.66
N GLN A 324 6.50 -15.88 30.10
CA GLN A 324 6.43 -15.51 31.52
C GLN A 324 5.04 -15.04 31.99
N ASP A 325 4.18 -14.51 31.10
CA ASP A 325 2.87 -13.95 31.49
C ASP A 325 1.73 -14.97 31.51
N TYR A 326 1.93 -16.15 30.93
CA TYR A 326 0.90 -17.17 30.90
C TYR A 326 0.79 -17.87 32.24
N LYS A 327 -0.40 -17.83 32.82
CA LYS A 327 -0.77 -18.62 33.99
C LYS A 327 -1.14 -20.03 33.54
N GLU A 328 -0.84 -21.01 34.38
CA GLU A 328 -1.23 -22.40 34.16
C GLU A 328 -2.26 -22.83 35.21
N ALA A 329 -3.25 -23.59 34.77
CA ALA A 329 -4.28 -24.16 35.64
C ALA A 329 -4.60 -25.59 35.20
N THR A 330 -4.85 -26.47 36.16
CA THR A 330 -5.36 -27.82 35.90
C THR A 330 -6.82 -27.89 36.30
N ILE A 331 -7.68 -28.24 35.35
CA ILE A 331 -9.14 -28.25 35.53
C ILE A 331 -9.60 -29.70 35.53
N ALA A 332 -10.05 -30.19 36.70
CA ALA A 332 -10.51 -31.57 36.83
C ALA A 332 -11.78 -31.83 35.99
N ALA A 333 -12.05 -33.11 35.71
CA ALA A 333 -13.32 -33.55 35.14
C ALA A 333 -14.48 -33.08 36.03
N GLY A 334 -15.54 -32.52 35.44
CA GLY A 334 -16.70 -32.04 36.19
C GLY A 334 -16.53 -30.67 36.86
N LYS A 335 -15.46 -29.90 36.56
CA LYS A 335 -15.13 -28.62 37.23
C LYS A 335 -14.94 -27.46 36.27
N THR A 336 -14.96 -26.24 36.80
CA THR A 336 -14.66 -24.98 36.11
C THR A 336 -13.41 -24.32 36.71
N HIS A 337 -12.78 -23.43 35.95
CA HIS A 337 -11.76 -22.49 36.41
C HIS A 337 -12.18 -21.07 36.04
N GLU A 338 -12.06 -20.15 36.98
CA GLU A 338 -12.59 -18.78 36.84
C GLU A 338 -11.51 -17.75 37.12
N VAL A 339 -11.50 -16.68 36.33
CA VAL A 339 -10.61 -15.54 36.53
C VAL A 339 -11.43 -14.27 36.51
N ILE A 340 -11.29 -13.46 37.55
CA ILE A 340 -11.91 -12.14 37.63
C ILE A 340 -10.89 -11.10 37.19
N LEU A 341 -11.19 -10.40 36.10
CA LEU A 341 -10.43 -9.27 35.57
C LEU A 341 -11.15 -7.96 35.97
N PRO A 342 -10.58 -7.17 36.89
CA PRO A 342 -11.11 -5.83 37.18
C PRO A 342 -10.70 -4.87 36.05
N VAL A 343 -11.68 -4.32 35.35
CA VAL A 343 -11.49 -3.33 34.28
C VAL A 343 -11.75 -1.94 34.85
N LYS A 344 -10.77 -1.05 34.70
CA LYS A 344 -10.70 0.29 35.29
C LYS A 344 -11.21 1.40 34.37
N TYR A 345 -11.17 1.21 33.06
CA TYR A 345 -11.59 2.23 32.09
C TYR A 345 -12.76 1.75 31.23
N GLU A 346 -13.75 2.64 31.05
CA GLU A 346 -14.76 2.44 30.02
C GLU A 346 -14.08 2.52 28.64
N GLY A 347 -14.45 1.61 27.73
CA GLY A 347 -13.79 1.52 26.44
C GLY A 347 -12.43 0.83 26.44
N ALA A 348 -11.94 0.32 27.57
CA ALA A 348 -10.75 -0.56 27.62
C ALA A 348 -10.99 -1.87 26.85
N LEU A 349 -9.93 -2.45 26.30
CA LEU A 349 -10.02 -3.76 25.66
C LEU A 349 -9.84 -4.87 26.71
N VAL A 350 -10.84 -5.74 26.84
CA VAL A 350 -10.72 -6.99 27.58
C VAL A 350 -10.19 -8.03 26.61
N ALA A 351 -8.99 -8.55 26.85
CA ALA A 351 -8.33 -9.50 25.97
C ALA A 351 -7.94 -10.79 26.71
N TRP A 352 -8.01 -11.91 25.99
CA TRP A 352 -7.56 -13.20 26.49
C TRP A 352 -6.85 -13.99 25.39
N ASP A 353 -5.96 -14.86 25.83
CA ASP A 353 -5.35 -15.91 25.01
C ASP A 353 -5.27 -17.17 25.86
N PHE A 354 -5.72 -18.31 25.33
CA PHE A 354 -5.49 -19.59 25.99
C PHE A 354 -5.29 -20.74 25.01
N ARG A 355 -4.59 -21.75 25.52
CA ARG A 355 -4.39 -23.03 24.86
C ARG A 355 -4.41 -24.17 25.87
N LEU A 356 -4.85 -25.33 25.42
CA LEU A 356 -4.72 -26.55 26.21
C LEU A 356 -3.38 -27.22 25.89
N THR A 357 -2.59 -27.48 26.92
CA THR A 357 -1.32 -28.22 26.79
C THR A 357 -1.54 -29.74 26.84
N SER A 358 -2.69 -30.18 27.36
CA SER A 358 -3.16 -31.56 27.30
C SER A 358 -4.66 -31.65 27.59
N GLY A 359 -5.36 -32.48 26.81
CA GLY A 359 -6.81 -32.66 26.84
C GLY A 359 -7.44 -32.39 25.47
N LYS A 360 -8.72 -32.77 25.30
CA LYS A 360 -9.57 -32.27 24.20
C LYS A 360 -10.00 -30.83 24.51
N ASP A 361 -10.92 -30.29 23.74
CA ASP A 361 -11.59 -29.01 23.96
C ASP A 361 -12.03 -28.69 25.40
N ILE A 362 -12.21 -27.39 25.67
CA ILE A 362 -12.73 -26.81 26.92
C ILE A 362 -13.83 -25.78 26.60
N GLY A 363 -14.88 -25.71 27.43
CA GLY A 363 -15.88 -24.65 27.31
C GLY A 363 -15.30 -23.32 27.76
N PHE A 364 -15.64 -22.22 27.09
CA PHE A 364 -15.16 -20.89 27.47
C PHE A 364 -16.25 -19.83 27.29
N SER A 365 -16.40 -18.94 28.27
CA SER A 365 -17.29 -17.78 28.24
C SER A 365 -16.72 -16.61 29.03
N VAL A 366 -17.26 -15.41 28.77
CA VAL A 366 -16.94 -14.20 29.55
C VAL A 366 -18.24 -13.52 29.98
N GLU A 367 -18.31 -13.14 31.24
CA GLU A 367 -19.47 -12.52 31.86
C GLU A 367 -19.05 -11.25 32.62
N LEU A 368 -19.84 -10.18 32.54
CA LEU A 368 -19.71 -9.03 33.41
C LEU A 368 -20.44 -9.32 34.72
N VAL A 369 -19.76 -9.13 35.85
CA VAL A 369 -20.31 -9.30 37.19
C VAL A 369 -20.60 -7.91 37.78
N ASP A 370 -21.87 -7.64 38.01
CA ASP A 370 -22.31 -6.42 38.68
C ASP A 370 -22.09 -6.49 40.21
N SER A 371 -22.08 -5.33 40.86
CA SER A 371 -22.10 -5.11 42.32
C SER A 371 -23.15 -5.93 43.06
N SER A 372 -24.28 -6.25 42.42
CA SER A 372 -25.36 -7.11 42.92
C SER A 372 -25.12 -8.63 42.73
N ARG A 373 -23.98 -9.04 42.17
CA ARG A 373 -23.65 -10.39 41.68
C ARG A 373 -24.52 -10.89 40.51
N ALA A 374 -25.36 -10.04 39.94
CA ALA A 374 -26.01 -10.34 38.66
C ALA A 374 -24.97 -10.42 37.53
N THR A 375 -25.16 -11.36 36.61
CA THR A 375 -24.19 -11.65 35.55
C THR A 375 -24.77 -11.32 34.19
N ARG A 376 -24.04 -10.54 33.39
CA ARG A 376 -24.41 -10.24 32.01
C ARG A 376 -23.45 -10.94 31.05
N PRO A 377 -23.92 -11.71 30.06
CA PRO A 377 -23.04 -12.37 29.11
C PRO A 377 -22.34 -11.35 28.20
N MET A 378 -21.02 -11.45 28.10
CA MET A 378 -20.17 -10.58 27.28
C MET A 378 -19.55 -11.33 26.10
N PHE A 379 -19.17 -12.58 26.32
CA PHE A 379 -18.75 -13.51 25.28
C PHE A 379 -19.47 -14.86 25.47
N PRO A 380 -20.15 -15.37 24.43
CA PRO A 380 -21.00 -16.55 24.56
C PRO A 380 -20.18 -17.83 24.81
N TYR A 381 -20.81 -18.79 25.50
CA TYR A 381 -20.23 -20.09 25.74
C TYR A 381 -20.01 -20.87 24.43
N GLN A 382 -18.78 -21.31 24.20
CA GLN A 382 -18.44 -22.21 23.10
C GLN A 382 -17.22 -23.09 23.50
N ARG A 383 -17.03 -24.22 22.80
CA ARG A 383 -15.94 -25.17 23.07
C ARG A 383 -14.74 -24.93 22.14
N TYR A 384 -13.54 -24.86 22.72
CA TYR A 384 -12.29 -24.54 22.03
C TYR A 384 -11.13 -25.42 22.50
N GLU A 385 -10.18 -25.73 21.62
CA GLU A 385 -8.88 -26.30 22.00
C GLU A 385 -7.83 -25.20 22.27
N THR A 386 -7.92 -24.12 21.51
CA THR A 386 -7.18 -22.87 21.67
C THR A 386 -8.07 -21.73 21.23
N HIS A 387 -7.97 -20.58 21.87
CA HIS A 387 -8.72 -19.40 21.47
C HIS A 387 -8.05 -18.12 21.98
N GLN A 388 -7.97 -17.14 21.08
CA GLN A 388 -7.57 -15.77 21.37
C GLN A 388 -8.73 -14.86 20.99
N GLY A 389 -9.06 -13.91 21.85
CA GLY A 389 -10.17 -13.02 21.61
C GLY A 389 -10.09 -11.75 22.44
N SER A 390 -10.87 -10.77 22.03
CA SER A 390 -11.04 -9.54 22.78
C SER A 390 -12.37 -8.88 22.47
N PHE A 391 -12.81 -7.98 23.35
CA PHE A 391 -13.89 -7.04 23.07
C PHE A 391 -13.64 -5.73 23.80
N GLN A 392 -14.24 -4.65 23.29
CA GLN A 392 -14.22 -3.37 23.96
C GLN A 392 -15.22 -3.36 25.11
N SER A 393 -14.74 -3.06 26.30
CA SER A 393 -15.50 -3.02 27.54
C SER A 393 -16.58 -1.94 27.46
N PRO A 394 -17.88 -2.28 27.55
CA PRO A 394 -18.96 -1.30 27.55
C PRO A 394 -19.03 -0.46 28.83
N CYS A 395 -18.39 -0.90 29.91
CA CYS A 395 -18.35 -0.19 31.19
C CYS A 395 -17.26 -0.72 32.11
N VAL A 396 -16.85 0.11 33.08
CA VAL A 396 -15.97 -0.27 34.19
C VAL A 396 -16.64 -1.38 35.01
N GLY A 397 -15.89 -2.41 35.40
CA GLY A 397 -16.45 -3.53 36.16
C GLY A 397 -15.58 -4.77 36.22
N ASN A 398 -16.10 -5.82 36.86
CA ASN A 398 -15.40 -7.10 37.01
C ASN A 398 -15.86 -8.07 35.93
N TYR A 399 -14.95 -8.46 35.05
CA TYR A 399 -15.22 -9.45 34.01
C TYR A 399 -14.74 -10.81 34.47
N ARG A 400 -15.65 -11.77 34.53
CA ARG A 400 -15.38 -13.16 34.89
C ARG A 400 -15.21 -13.98 33.62
N LEU A 401 -14.01 -14.51 33.43
CA LEU A 401 -13.67 -15.45 32.37
C LEU A 401 -13.77 -16.86 32.95
N VAL A 402 -14.53 -17.73 32.29
CA VAL A 402 -14.85 -19.08 32.78
C VAL A 402 -14.36 -20.13 31.79
N TRP A 403 -13.50 -21.03 32.24
CA TRP A 403 -13.12 -22.24 31.53
C TRP A 403 -13.84 -23.44 32.13
N ASP A 404 -14.69 -24.08 31.35
CA ASP A 404 -15.65 -25.08 31.80
C ASP A 404 -15.30 -26.48 31.28
N ASN A 405 -15.05 -27.39 32.23
CA ASN A 405 -14.83 -28.82 31.98
C ASN A 405 -15.90 -29.70 32.66
N THR A 406 -17.06 -29.13 33.01
CA THR A 406 -18.18 -29.82 33.67
C THR A 406 -18.76 -30.95 32.82
N TYR A 407 -18.71 -30.82 31.50
CA TYR A 407 -19.17 -31.84 30.56
C TYR A 407 -18.22 -33.04 30.42
N SER A 408 -17.00 -32.97 30.95
CA SER A 408 -16.05 -34.08 30.86
C SER A 408 -16.17 -35.01 32.05
N ASN A 409 -16.47 -36.28 31.79
CA ASN A 409 -16.61 -37.31 32.83
C ASN A 409 -15.27 -37.92 33.28
N PHE A 410 -14.23 -37.88 32.43
CA PHE A 410 -12.99 -38.65 32.65
C PHE A 410 -11.70 -37.85 32.48
N TYR A 411 -11.73 -36.74 31.74
CA TYR A 411 -10.50 -36.07 31.29
C TYR A 411 -10.33 -34.71 31.95
N ARG A 412 -9.28 -34.56 32.75
CA ARG A 412 -8.78 -33.26 33.20
C ARG A 412 -8.21 -32.46 32.02
N LYS A 413 -8.16 -31.14 32.15
CA LYS A 413 -7.59 -30.22 31.15
C LYS A 413 -6.43 -29.45 31.77
N TYR A 414 -5.34 -29.33 31.02
CA TYR A 414 -4.21 -28.49 31.40
C TYR A 414 -4.30 -27.22 30.57
N LEU A 415 -4.72 -26.13 31.23
CA LEU A 415 -4.97 -24.83 30.62
C LEU A 415 -3.75 -23.95 30.81
N ARG A 416 -3.32 -23.32 29.73
CA ARG A 416 -2.35 -22.23 29.76
C ARG A 416 -3.01 -20.99 29.19
N TYR A 417 -3.07 -19.91 29.98
CA TYR A 417 -3.89 -18.75 29.64
C TYR A 417 -3.26 -17.41 30.07
N LYS A 418 -3.62 -16.34 29.37
CA LYS A 418 -3.34 -14.94 29.70
C LYS A 418 -4.64 -14.16 29.58
N VAL A 419 -4.86 -13.21 30.48
CA VAL A 419 -5.99 -12.28 30.47
C VAL A 419 -5.45 -10.90 30.79
N ASP A 420 -5.86 -9.89 30.03
CA ASP A 420 -5.34 -8.53 30.19
C ASP A 420 -6.43 -7.47 29.98
N GLU A 421 -6.26 -6.34 30.66
CA GLU A 421 -6.99 -5.09 30.41
C GLU A 421 -6.05 -4.14 29.66
N ILE A 422 -6.42 -3.74 28.44
CA ILE A 422 -5.66 -2.73 27.68
C ILE A 422 -6.41 -1.40 27.77
N PRO A 423 -5.84 -0.35 28.40
CA PRO A 423 -6.49 0.96 28.49
C PRO A 423 -6.76 1.55 27.09
N PRO A 424 -7.82 2.36 26.94
CA PRO A 424 -8.04 3.12 25.71
C PRO A 424 -6.88 4.12 25.50
N VAL A 425 -6.46 4.31 24.25
CA VAL A 425 -5.43 5.31 23.91
C VAL A 425 -6.01 6.70 24.16
N LEU A 426 -5.50 7.41 25.17
CA LEU A 426 -5.79 8.82 25.37
C LEU A 426 -5.05 9.60 24.27
N GLU A 427 -5.77 10.27 23.37
CA GLU A 427 -5.17 11.36 22.61
C GLU A 427 -4.74 12.42 23.63
N GLU A 428 -3.43 12.63 23.75
CA GLU A 428 -2.90 13.73 24.56
C GLU A 428 -3.44 15.04 23.97
N ALA A 429 -4.27 15.74 24.76
CA ALA A 429 -4.79 17.04 24.41
C ALA A 429 -3.62 17.99 24.13
N VAL A 430 -3.56 18.48 22.90
CA VAL A 430 -2.71 19.59 22.47
C VAL A 430 -2.88 20.73 23.47
N ILE A 431 -1.79 21.05 24.17
CA ILE A 431 -1.67 22.26 24.96
C ILE A 431 -1.55 23.43 23.96
N GLU A 432 -2.65 24.13 23.72
CA GLU A 432 -2.63 25.49 23.18
C GLU A 432 -3.54 26.39 24.03
N GLY A 433 -2.96 27.46 24.55
CA GLY A 433 -3.70 28.46 25.30
C GLY A 433 -2.82 29.46 26.04
N THR A 434 -1.79 30.00 25.39
CA THR A 434 -1.16 31.24 25.83
C THR A 434 -2.17 32.37 25.61
N GLU A 435 -2.41 33.14 26.67
CA GLU A 435 -3.19 34.37 26.74
C GLU A 435 -2.81 35.37 25.62
N VAL A 436 -3.80 36.11 25.10
CA VAL A 436 -3.82 37.59 25.17
C VAL A 436 -5.27 38.08 25.12
N SER A 437 -5.59 38.88 26.13
CA SER A 437 -6.73 39.77 26.32
C SER A 437 -6.91 40.84 25.23
N THR A 438 -8.15 41.15 24.86
CA THR A 438 -8.67 42.53 24.90
C THR A 438 -10.20 42.54 24.94
N SER A 439 -10.71 43.17 25.98
CA SER A 439 -12.08 43.64 26.17
C SER A 439 -12.45 44.75 25.18
N SER A 440 -13.68 44.75 24.68
CA SER A 440 -14.65 45.84 24.91
C SER A 440 -15.97 45.60 24.19
N ASP A 441 -17.02 45.56 24.99
CA ASP A 441 -18.42 45.89 24.71
C ASP A 441 -18.65 46.89 23.56
N SER A 442 -19.70 46.67 22.76
CA SER A 442 -20.98 47.39 22.87
C SER A 442 -21.75 47.39 21.53
N THR A 443 -22.92 46.76 21.55
CA THR A 443 -24.22 47.22 20.99
C THR A 443 -24.26 48.15 19.78
N LEU A 444 -24.90 47.70 18.69
CA LEU A 444 -26.17 48.20 18.10
C LEU A 444 -26.22 48.05 16.56
N THR A 445 -27.43 47.64 16.12
CA THR A 445 -28.03 47.63 14.77
C THR A 445 -27.54 46.65 13.73
#